data_AF-A0A660UTN7-F1
#
_entry.id   AF-A0A660UTN7-F1
#
_cell.length_a   1.000
_cell.length_b   1.000
_cell.length_c   1.000
_cell.angle_alpha   90.00
_cell.angle_beta   90.00
_cell.angle_gamma   90.00
#
_symmetry.space_group_name_H-M   'P 1'
#
loop_
_entity.id
_entity.type
_entity.pdbx_description
1 polymer ?
#
loop_
_entity_poly.entity_id
_entity_poly.type
_entity_poly.pdbx_seq_one_letter_code
_entity_poly.pdbx_strand_id
1 'polypeptide(L)'
;MNVPATASSSKIQMDYMKLLVTQLQNQNPLEPMDNSEMAAQLTQFSQLEQLESMNSNFAMVLDTVEHNYAASLIGKEVSFVGETASGEADVISGVVEQIFNDADGEIILLAGAHTLGLSDIMSVKN
;
A
#
# COMPACT_ATOMS: atom_id res chain seq x y z
N MET A 1 -10.16 10.84 0.46
CA MET A 1 -11.30 9.96 0.79
C MET A 1 -11.44 8.92 -0.33
N ASN A 2 -10.97 7.68 -0.15
CA ASN A 2 -11.44 6.53 -0.95
C ASN A 2 -10.85 5.21 -0.43
N VAL A 3 -11.59 4.46 0.40
CA VAL A 3 -11.55 2.98 0.36
C VAL A 3 -12.89 2.42 0.88
N PRO A 4 -13.85 2.06 0.01
CA PRO A 4 -15.11 1.42 0.40
C PRO A 4 -15.07 -0.13 0.36
N ALA A 5 -13.90 -0.76 0.19
CA ALA A 5 -13.80 -2.20 -0.05
C ALA A 5 -14.27 -3.09 1.13
N THR A 6 -13.96 -2.71 2.38
CA THR A 6 -14.34 -3.50 3.58
C THR A 6 -15.86 -3.49 3.86
N ALA A 7 -16.59 -2.51 3.34
CA ALA A 7 -18.05 -2.44 3.46
C ALA A 7 -18.77 -3.40 2.49
N SER A 8 -18.08 -3.94 1.49
CA SER A 8 -18.64 -4.83 0.46
C SER A 8 -18.61 -6.30 0.89
N SER A 9 -17.50 -6.76 1.50
CA SER A 9 -17.35 -8.15 1.98
C SER A 9 -18.35 -8.51 3.09
N SER A 10 -18.49 -7.60 4.06
CA SER A 10 -19.44 -7.73 5.16
C SER A 10 -20.88 -7.79 4.66
N LYS A 11 -21.22 -7.04 3.60
CA LYS A 11 -22.53 -7.12 2.96
C LYS A 11 -22.76 -8.46 2.27
N ILE A 12 -21.77 -8.99 1.55
CA ILE A 12 -21.87 -10.30 0.88
C ILE A 12 -22.03 -11.45 1.89
N GLN A 13 -21.30 -11.42 3.01
CA GLN A 13 -21.50 -12.38 4.12
C GLN A 13 -22.88 -12.23 4.79
N MET A 14 -23.35 -10.99 5.01
CA MET A 14 -24.68 -10.73 5.58
C MET A 14 -25.80 -11.19 4.66
N ASP A 15 -25.66 -10.98 3.35
CA ASP A 15 -26.61 -11.46 2.35
C ASP A 15 -26.63 -12.99 2.28
N TYR A 16 -25.48 -13.66 2.43
CA TYR A 16 -25.41 -15.12 2.58
C TYR A 16 -26.12 -15.63 3.84
N MET A 17 -25.86 -15.02 5.02
CA MET A 17 -26.55 -15.39 6.25
C MET A 17 -28.06 -15.21 6.13
N LYS A 18 -28.51 -14.18 5.43
CA LYS A 18 -29.92 -13.91 5.16
C LYS A 18 -30.53 -14.96 4.22
N LEU A 19 -29.80 -15.36 3.18
CA LEU A 19 -30.24 -16.39 2.23
C LEU A 19 -30.27 -17.79 2.88
N LEU A 20 -29.26 -18.13 3.69
CA LEU A 20 -29.19 -19.36 4.48
C LEU A 20 -30.36 -19.48 5.46
N VAL A 21 -30.66 -18.41 6.19
CA VAL A 21 -31.81 -18.36 7.11
C VAL A 21 -33.14 -18.47 6.34
N THR A 22 -33.25 -17.81 5.19
CA THR A 22 -34.46 -17.86 4.34
C THR A 22 -34.69 -19.26 3.76
N GLN A 23 -33.63 -19.97 3.39
CA GLN A 23 -33.71 -21.35 2.92
C GLN A 23 -34.06 -22.30 4.07
N LEU A 24 -33.41 -22.20 5.23
CA LEU A 24 -33.76 -23.00 6.42
C LEU A 24 -35.23 -22.83 6.86
N GLN A 25 -35.82 -21.65 6.62
CA GLN A 25 -37.24 -21.39 6.90
C GLN A 25 -38.20 -21.98 5.85
N ASN A 26 -37.74 -22.31 4.64
CA ASN A 26 -38.58 -22.75 3.51
C ASN A 26 -38.24 -24.14 2.94
N GLN A 27 -37.32 -24.90 3.53
CA GLN A 27 -36.94 -26.23 3.03
C GLN A 27 -37.98 -27.29 3.41
N ASN A 28 -38.54 -27.96 2.40
CA ASN A 28 -39.20 -29.26 2.58
C ASN A 28 -38.09 -30.32 2.77
N PRO A 29 -38.05 -31.10 3.86
CA PRO A 29 -36.91 -31.94 4.27
C PRO A 29 -36.51 -33.08 3.29
N LEU A 30 -37.18 -33.22 2.15
CA LEU A 30 -37.01 -34.33 1.21
C LEU A 30 -36.20 -33.98 -0.05
N GLU A 31 -35.88 -32.71 -0.31
CA GLU A 31 -35.04 -32.31 -1.46
C GLU A 31 -34.00 -31.24 -1.06
N PRO A 32 -32.83 -31.65 -0.54
CA PRO A 32 -31.74 -30.71 -0.27
C PRO A 32 -31.06 -30.34 -1.59
N MET A 33 -31.45 -29.23 -2.22
CA MET A 33 -30.68 -28.67 -3.34
C MET A 33 -29.55 -27.74 -2.88
N ASP A 34 -28.61 -27.55 -3.81
CA ASP A 34 -27.18 -27.30 -3.67
C ASP A 34 -26.78 -25.96 -3.03
N ASN A 35 -26.77 -25.90 -1.70
CA ASN A 35 -26.15 -24.80 -0.95
C ASN A 35 -24.61 -24.85 -0.96
N SER A 36 -24.02 -25.92 -1.50
CA SER A 36 -22.57 -26.13 -1.46
C SER A 36 -21.84 -25.33 -2.53
N GLU A 37 -22.40 -25.20 -3.74
CA GLU A 37 -21.77 -24.45 -4.82
C GLU A 37 -21.66 -22.95 -4.53
N MET A 38 -22.71 -22.35 -3.95
CA MET A 38 -22.68 -20.94 -3.53
C MET A 38 -21.72 -20.71 -2.35
N ALA A 39 -21.69 -21.62 -1.38
CA ALA A 39 -20.73 -21.56 -0.27
C ALA A 39 -19.28 -21.69 -0.75
N ALA A 40 -19.03 -22.52 -1.77
CA ALA A 40 -17.72 -22.63 -2.41
C ALA A 40 -17.31 -21.33 -3.12
N GLN A 41 -18.23 -20.69 -3.86
CA GLN A 41 -17.96 -19.40 -4.52
C GLN A 41 -17.71 -18.27 -3.51
N LEU A 42 -18.46 -18.22 -2.41
CA LEU A 42 -18.24 -17.25 -1.33
C LEU A 42 -16.91 -17.46 -0.61
N THR A 43 -16.52 -18.72 -0.41
CA THR A 43 -15.21 -19.06 0.17
C THR A 43 -14.10 -18.59 -0.75
N GLN A 44 -14.22 -18.82 -2.06
CA GLN A 44 -13.25 -18.35 -3.04
C GLN A 44 -13.16 -16.82 -3.08
N PHE A 45 -14.30 -16.13 -3.01
CA PHE A 45 -14.34 -14.66 -2.97
C PHE A 45 -13.72 -14.10 -1.68
N SER A 46 -14.06 -14.67 -0.52
CA SER A 46 -13.48 -14.28 0.77
C SER A 46 -11.95 -14.46 0.80
N GLN A 47 -11.43 -15.49 0.12
CA GLN A 47 -10.00 -15.69 -0.03
C GLN A 47 -9.36 -14.60 -0.91
N LEU A 48 -9.99 -14.22 -2.02
CA LEU A 48 -9.49 -13.14 -2.88
C LEU A 48 -9.47 -11.80 -2.15
N GLU A 49 -10.53 -11.47 -1.42
CA GLU A 49 -10.58 -10.24 -0.60
C GLU A 49 -9.51 -10.24 0.49
N GLN A 50 -9.27 -11.40 1.13
CA GLN A 50 -8.20 -11.52 2.12
C GLN A 50 -6.83 -11.29 1.50
N LEU A 51 -6.60 -11.75 0.25
CA LEU A 51 -5.37 -11.49 -0.49
C LEU A 51 -5.24 -10.01 -0.89
N GLU A 52 -6.32 -9.37 -1.35
CA GLU A 52 -6.33 -7.94 -1.66
C GLU A 52 -6.03 -7.10 -0.41
N SER A 53 -6.67 -7.41 0.71
CA SER A 53 -6.42 -6.77 2.00
C SER A 53 -4.96 -6.95 2.44
N MET A 54 -4.41 -8.16 2.28
CA MET A 54 -3.01 -8.43 2.58
C MET A 54 -2.08 -7.58 1.70
N ASN A 55 -2.32 -7.51 0.40
CA ASN A 55 -1.55 -6.69 -0.53
C ASN A 55 -1.61 -5.21 -0.17
N SER A 56 -2.80 -4.68 0.19
CA SER A 56 -2.94 -3.31 0.66
C SER A 56 -2.18 -3.04 1.94
N ASN A 57 -2.20 -3.97 2.90
CA ASN A 57 -1.42 -3.85 4.13
C ASN A 57 0.09 -3.88 3.85
N PHE A 58 0.55 -4.73 2.93
CA PHE A 58 1.95 -4.74 2.52
C PHE A 58 2.38 -3.41 1.88
N ALA A 59 1.55 -2.82 1.03
CA ALA A 59 1.83 -1.50 0.45
C ALA A 59 1.96 -0.41 1.52
N MET A 60 1.08 -0.38 2.53
CA MET A 60 1.18 0.56 3.65
C MET A 60 2.44 0.35 4.51
N VAL A 61 2.85 -0.90 4.71
CA VAL A 61 4.09 -1.21 5.44
C VAL A 61 5.31 -0.73 4.67
N LEU A 62 5.34 -0.94 3.34
CA LEU A 62 6.44 -0.46 2.50
C LEU A 62 6.56 1.06 2.56
N ASP A 63 5.44 1.77 2.40
CA ASP A 63 5.38 3.24 2.54
C ASP A 63 5.91 3.72 3.90
N THR A 64 5.54 3.03 4.98
CA THR A 64 6.05 3.33 6.33
C THR A 64 7.56 3.10 6.43
N VAL A 65 8.07 2.02 5.85
CA VAL A 65 9.52 1.71 5.87
C VAL A 65 10.30 2.78 5.10
N GLU A 66 9.82 3.19 3.93
CA GLU A 66 10.45 4.24 3.12
C GLU A 66 10.47 5.59 3.84
N HIS A 67 9.36 5.98 4.47
CA HIS A 67 9.29 7.20 5.30
C HIS A 67 10.27 7.16 6.48
N ASN A 68 10.38 6.02 7.18
CA ASN A 68 11.34 5.88 8.28
C ASN A 68 12.78 5.95 7.78
N TYR A 69 13.07 5.33 6.63
CA TYR A 69 14.38 5.43 6.01
C TYR A 69 14.71 6.88 5.64
N ALA A 70 13.79 7.58 4.98
CA ALA A 70 13.94 9.00 4.65
C ALA A 70 14.17 9.87 5.89
N ALA A 71 13.38 9.66 6.95
CA ALA A 71 13.54 10.39 8.21
C ALA A 71 14.91 10.12 8.86
N SER A 72 15.46 8.91 8.71
CA SER A 72 16.79 8.56 9.21
C SER A 72 17.93 9.26 8.46
N LEU A 73 17.65 9.80 7.27
CA LEU A 73 18.64 10.53 6.47
C LEU A 73 18.74 11.99 6.87
N ILE A 74 17.76 12.55 7.57
CA ILE A 74 17.80 13.94 8.04
C ILE A 74 19.05 14.16 8.91
N GLY A 75 19.83 15.17 8.56
CA GLY A 75 21.11 15.50 9.20
C GLY A 75 22.31 14.67 8.72
N LYS A 76 22.12 13.69 7.82
CA LYS A 76 23.21 12.94 7.19
C LYS A 76 23.65 13.59 5.89
N GLU A 77 24.92 13.37 5.55
CA GLU A 77 25.47 13.76 4.26
C GLU A 77 25.19 12.65 3.23
N VAL A 78 24.50 12.99 2.15
CA VAL A 78 24.19 12.07 1.05
C VAL A 78 24.91 12.50 -0.22
N SER A 79 25.37 11.53 -1.00
CA SER A 79 25.99 11.76 -2.31
C SER A 79 25.04 11.34 -3.43
N PHE A 80 24.87 12.20 -4.43
CA PHE A 80 23.94 12.03 -5.54
C PHE A 80 24.52 12.63 -6.82
N VAL A 81 23.97 12.27 -7.98
CA VAL A 81 24.35 12.86 -9.26
C VAL A 81 23.63 14.20 -9.41
N GLY A 82 24.40 15.29 -9.49
CA GLY A 82 23.88 16.63 -9.73
C GLY A 82 24.54 17.26 -10.95
N GLU A 83 23.87 18.24 -11.53
CA GLU A 83 24.48 19.09 -12.55
C GLU A 83 25.32 20.17 -11.88
N THR A 84 26.60 20.22 -12.22
CA THR A 84 27.50 21.30 -11.79
C THR A 84 27.14 22.60 -12.50
N ALA A 85 27.63 23.74 -12.02
CA ALA A 85 27.47 25.05 -12.69
C ALA A 85 28.00 25.06 -14.14
N SER A 86 28.82 24.07 -14.51
CA SER A 86 29.37 23.81 -15.83
C SER A 86 28.45 23.00 -16.76
N GLY A 87 27.33 22.48 -16.25
CA GLY A 87 26.42 21.59 -16.98
C GLY A 87 26.92 20.14 -17.12
N GLU A 88 28.00 19.77 -16.41
CA GLU A 88 28.48 18.39 -16.34
C GLU A 88 27.82 17.68 -15.16
N ALA A 89 27.40 16.43 -15.39
CA ALA A 89 26.91 15.53 -14.35
C ALA A 89 28.09 15.06 -13.49
N ASP A 90 28.10 15.45 -12.22
CA ASP A 90 29.11 15.04 -11.25
C ASP A 90 28.45 14.55 -9.96
N VAL A 91 29.20 13.77 -9.17
CA VAL A 91 28.75 13.31 -7.86
C VAL A 91 28.95 14.44 -6.86
N ILE A 92 27.84 15.02 -6.39
CA ILE A 92 27.83 16.06 -5.38
C ILE A 92 27.30 15.51 -4.05
N SER A 93 27.75 16.11 -2.95
CA SER A 93 27.28 15.77 -1.61
C SER A 93 26.48 16.93 -1.02
N GLY A 94 25.42 16.59 -0.29
CA GLY A 94 24.61 17.55 0.45
C GLY A 94 24.09 16.96 1.76
N VAL A 95 23.89 17.80 2.77
CA VAL A 95 23.26 17.38 4.03
C VAL A 95 21.76 17.45 3.87
N VAL A 96 21.06 16.36 4.18
CA VAL A 96 19.59 16.34 4.14
C VAL A 96 19.04 17.19 5.27
N GLU A 97 18.34 18.26 4.92
CA GLU A 97 17.74 19.18 5.89
C GLU A 97 16.29 18.81 6.18
N GLN A 98 15.56 18.39 5.16
CA GLN A 98 14.13 18.13 5.23
C GLN A 98 13.71 16.99 4.30
N ILE A 99 12.60 16.36 4.66
CA ILE A 99 11.86 15.42 3.82
C ILE A 99 10.43 15.91 3.66
N PHE A 100 9.85 15.74 2.48
CA PHE A 100 8.45 16.06 2.21
C PHE A 100 7.93 15.16 1.10
N ASN A 101 6.61 15.04 1.01
CA ASN A 101 5.97 14.29 -0.06
C ASN A 101 5.52 15.27 -1.14
N ASP A 102 5.71 14.90 -2.41
CA ASP A 102 5.26 15.70 -3.53
C ASP A 102 3.75 15.53 -3.80
N ALA A 103 3.26 16.07 -4.92
CA ALA A 103 1.86 15.96 -5.32
C ALA A 103 1.43 14.53 -5.67
N ASP A 104 2.38 13.66 -6.03
CA ASP A 104 2.17 12.27 -6.40
C ASP A 104 2.35 11.32 -5.20
N GLY A 105 2.85 11.83 -4.07
CA GLY A 105 3.06 11.09 -2.83
C GLY A 105 4.47 10.51 -2.69
N GLU A 106 5.36 10.82 -3.62
CA GLU A 106 6.74 10.37 -3.61
C GLU A 106 7.55 11.14 -2.56
N ILE A 107 8.47 10.44 -1.89
CA ILE A 107 9.31 11.03 -0.85
C ILE A 107 10.46 11.79 -1.51
N ILE A 108 10.49 13.11 -1.27
CA ILE A 108 11.53 14.02 -1.74
C ILE A 108 12.38 14.50 -0.56
N LEU A 109 13.69 14.52 -0.75
CA LEU A 109 14.67 15.02 0.20
C LEU A 109 15.19 16.37 -0.28
N LEU A 110 15.35 17.31 0.65
CA LEU A 110 16.06 18.56 0.42
C LEU A 110 17.47 18.42 1.00
N ALA A 111 18.49 18.33 0.13
CA ALA A 111 19.89 18.29 0.51
C ALA A 111 20.60 19.59 0.08
N GLY A 112 20.76 20.53 1.02
CA GLY A 112 21.23 21.88 0.72
C GLY A 112 20.31 22.61 -0.27
N ALA A 113 20.80 22.91 -1.47
CA ALA A 113 20.03 23.57 -2.53
C ALA A 113 19.38 22.59 -3.54
N HIS A 114 19.55 21.29 -3.35
CA HIS A 114 19.09 20.28 -4.29
C HIS A 114 17.94 19.45 -3.71
N THR A 115 16.91 19.24 -4.52
CA THR A 115 15.83 18.29 -4.23
C THR A 115 16.08 17.00 -5.00
N LEU A 116 16.02 15.86 -4.31
CA LEU A 116 16.26 14.55 -4.90
C LEU A 116 15.29 13.51 -4.34
N GLY A 117 15.02 12.46 -5.10
CA GLY A 117 14.27 11.30 -4.61
C GLY A 117 15.15 10.36 -3.80
N LEU A 118 14.52 9.47 -3.02
CA LEU A 118 15.24 8.39 -2.31
C LEU A 118 16.04 7.50 -3.28
N SER A 119 15.56 7.32 -4.50
CA SER A 119 16.20 6.54 -5.57
C SER A 119 17.52 7.11 -6.06
N ASP A 120 17.73 8.42 -5.89
CA ASP A 120 18.86 9.14 -6.48
C ASP A 120 20.09 9.14 -5.56
N ILE A 121 19.92 8.65 -4.33
CA ILE A 121 20.97 8.57 -3.31
C ILE A 121 21.93 7.43 -3.68
N MET A 122 23.18 7.76 -3.94
CA MET A 122 24.24 6.79 -4.23
C MET A 122 24.96 6.30 -2.97
N SER A 123 25.14 7.19 -1.99
CA SER A 123 25.82 6.87 -0.73
C SER A 123 25.35 7.77 0.40
N VAL A 124 25.41 7.26 1.63
CA VAL A 124 25.08 7.99 2.86
C VAL A 124 26.31 7.94 3.77
N LYS A 125 26.79 9.10 4.17
CA LYS A 125 27.92 9.26 5.08
C LYS A 125 27.43 9.76 6.44
N ASN A 126 27.99 9.18 7.51
CA ASN A 126 27.68 9.54 8.90
C ASN A 126 28.62 10.61 9.42
#